data_AF-A0A2W4QZ14-F1
#
_entry.id   AF-A0A2W4QZ14-F1
#
_cell.length_a   1.000
_cell.length_b   1.000
_cell.length_c   1.000
_cell.angle_alpha   90.00
_cell.angle_beta   90.00
_cell.angle_gamma   90.00
#
_symmetry.space_group_name_H-M   'P 1'
#
loop_
_entity.id
_entity.type
_entity.pdbx_description
1 polymer ?
#
loop_
_entity_poly.entity_id
_entity_poly.type
_entity_poly.pdbx_seq_one_letter_code
_entity_poly.pdbx_strand_id
1 'polypeptide(L)' 'IREDRRKDYETVNKGFVDDGWKDVVLVMPGEKVTLLKRFDDYKGLFLYHCHNLEHEEMGMMRNFNVV' A
#
# COMPACT_ATOMS: atom_id res chain seq x y z
N ILE A 1 18.30 -2.55 -7.29
CA ILE A 1 17.50 -1.37 -7.73
C ILE A 1 18.40 -0.52 -8.60
N ARG A 2 17.90 0.08 -9.69
CA ARG A 2 18.74 0.94 -10.55
C ARG A 2 19.10 2.21 -9.76
N GLU A 3 20.30 2.77 -9.96
CA GLU A 3 20.83 3.91 -9.18
C GLU A 3 19.95 5.16 -9.26
N ASP A 4 19.28 5.36 -10.40
CA ASP A 4 18.31 6.44 -10.65
C ASP A 4 17.13 6.40 -9.65
N ARG A 5 16.51 5.22 -9.47
CA ARG A 5 15.35 5.03 -8.59
C ARG A 5 15.69 5.19 -7.11
N ARG A 6 16.96 4.98 -6.72
CA ARG A 6 17.42 5.23 -5.34
C ARG A 6 17.43 6.73 -5.02
N LYS A 7 17.90 7.55 -5.96
CA LYS A 7 17.95 9.01 -5.79
C LYS A 7 16.55 9.60 -5.62
N ASP A 8 15.58 9.15 -6.42
CA ASP A 8 14.20 9.62 -6.31
C ASP A 8 13.59 9.28 -4.94
N TYR A 9 13.81 8.05 -4.45
CA TYR A 9 13.36 7.64 -3.12
C TYR A 9 13.93 8.50 -1.99
N GLU A 10 15.22 8.82 -2.06
CA GLU A 10 15.90 9.67 -1.06
C GLU A 10 15.30 11.08 -0.96
N THR A 11 14.69 11.60 -2.02
CA THR A 11 14.04 12.92 -1.99
C THR A 11 12.73 12.94 -1.19
N VAL A 12 12.01 11.81 -1.11
CA VAL A 12 10.66 11.72 -0.53
C VAL A 12 10.59 10.92 0.77
N ASN A 13 11.59 10.09 1.08
CA ASN A 13 11.53 9.14 2.21
C ASN A 13 11.29 9.79 3.57
N LYS A 14 11.75 11.04 3.77
CA LYS A 14 11.53 11.79 5.02
C LYS A 14 10.06 12.16 5.25
N GLY A 15 9.25 12.16 4.20
CA GLY A 15 7.81 12.42 4.27
C GLY A 15 7.00 11.17 4.62
N PHE A 16 7.62 9.99 4.67
CA PHE A 16 6.92 8.77 5.05
C PHE A 16 6.79 8.71 6.57
N VAL A 17 5.54 8.56 7.03
CA VAL A 17 5.23 8.32 8.43
C VAL A 17 5.00 6.83 8.58
N ASP A 18 5.97 6.13 9.17
CA ASP A 18 5.87 4.69 9.46
C ASP A 18 5.42 4.40 10.91
N ASP A 19 5.20 5.46 11.71
CA ASP A 19 4.71 5.33 13.07
C ASP A 19 3.17 5.26 13.11
N GLY A 20 2.67 4.38 13.98
CA GLY A 20 1.26 4.24 14.32
C GLY A 20 0.45 3.33 13.39
N TRP A 21 -0.88 3.42 13.51
CA TRP A 21 -1.81 2.63 12.69
C TRP A 21 -2.05 3.31 11.35
N LYS A 22 -2.00 2.53 10.27
CA LYS A 22 -2.24 2.97 8.88
C LYS A 22 -3.24 2.06 8.19
N ASP A 23 -3.98 2.62 7.25
CA ASP A 23 -4.86 1.93 6.31
C ASP A 23 -4.34 2.05 4.86
N VAL A 24 -3.59 3.10 4.54
CA VAL A 24 -2.94 3.34 3.25
C VAL A 24 -1.42 3.55 3.44
N VAL A 25 -0.63 2.91 2.58
CA VAL A 25 0.83 3.07 2.51
C VAL A 25 1.27 3.38 1.09
N LEU A 26 2.26 4.25 0.94
CA LEU A 26 2.90 4.49 -0.36
C LEU A 26 3.92 3.39 -0.64
N VAL A 27 3.89 2.83 -1.85
CA VAL A 27 4.87 1.82 -2.29
C VAL A 27 5.62 2.36 -3.51
N MET A 28 6.90 2.65 -3.35
CA MET A 28 7.75 3.23 -4.38
C MET A 28 8.29 2.17 -5.36
N PRO A 29 8.76 2.59 -6.55
CA PRO A 29 9.30 1.65 -7.55
C PRO A 29 10.45 0.78 -7.03
N GLY A 30 10.23 -0.53 -6.96
CA GLY A 30 11.22 -1.50 -6.46
C GLY A 30 11.20 -1.70 -4.94
N GLU A 31 10.28 -1.05 -4.24
CA GLU A 31 10.00 -1.25 -2.82
C GLU A 31 9.10 -2.47 -2.59
N LYS A 32 9.22 -3.06 -1.40
CA LYS A 32 8.33 -4.12 -0.92
C LYS A 32 7.93 -3.80 0.51
N VAL A 33 6.64 -3.73 0.77
CA VAL A 33 6.09 -3.48 2.11
C VAL A 33 5.49 -4.77 2.67
N THR A 34 5.65 -4.98 3.98
CA THR A 34 5.00 -6.06 4.72
C THR A 34 3.99 -5.44 5.67
N LEU A 35 2.74 -5.90 5.62
CA LEU A 35 1.65 -5.38 6.45
C LEU A 35 1.29 -6.39 7.55
N LEU A 36 0.94 -5.87 8.73
CA LEU A 36 0.35 -6.64 9.82
C LEU A 36 -1.01 -6.03 10.18
N LYS A 37 -2.10 -6.72 9.83
CA LYS A 37 -3.47 -6.30 10.11
C LYS A 37 -4.22 -7.40 10.85
N ARG A 38 -4.90 -7.00 11.92
CA ARG A 38 -5.82 -7.83 12.70
C ARG A 38 -7.26 -7.59 12.21
N PHE A 39 -8.01 -8.68 11.99
CA PHE A 39 -9.38 -8.68 11.45
C PHE A 39 -10.36 -9.27 12.49
N ASP A 40 -10.74 -8.48 13.49
CA ASP A 40 -11.54 -8.98 14.62
C ASP A 40 -12.99 -8.50 14.63
N ASP A 41 -13.29 -7.40 13.94
CA ASP A 41 -14.56 -6.68 14.14
C ASP A 41 -15.70 -7.24 13.26
N TYR A 42 -15.39 -7.59 12.00
CA TYR A 42 -16.40 -7.94 11.00
C TYR A 42 -15.92 -9.03 10.04
N LYS A 43 -16.84 -9.93 9.69
CA LYS A 43 -16.68 -10.93 8.62
C LYS A 43 -17.33 -10.43 7.32
N GLY A 44 -16.81 -10.87 6.19
CA GLY A 44 -17.39 -10.54 4.87
C GLY A 44 -16.35 -10.27 3.79
N LEU A 45 -16.86 -9.79 2.65
CA LEU A 45 -16.05 -9.46 1.48
C LEU A 45 -15.65 -7.98 1.54
N PHE A 46 -14.35 -7.74 1.62
CA PHE A 46 -13.73 -6.41 1.64
C PHE A 46 -12.84 -6.20 0.42
N LEU A 47 -12.36 -4.97 0.26
CA LEU A 47 -11.47 -4.57 -0.82
C LEU A 47 -10.10 -4.18 -0.30
N TYR A 48 -9.09 -4.42 -1.13
CA TYR A 48 -7.83 -3.70 -1.07
C TYR A 48 -7.39 -3.38 -2.50
N HIS A 49 -6.82 -2.20 -2.71
CA HIS A 49 -6.52 -1.70 -4.05
C HIS A 49 -5.44 -0.61 -4.00
N CYS A 50 -4.96 -0.22 -5.19
CA CYS A 50 -4.21 1.00 -5.35
C CYS A 50 -5.17 2.19 -5.20
N HIS A 51 -4.85 3.15 -4.33
CA HIS A 51 -5.70 4.33 -4.12
C HIS A 51 -5.49 5.43 -5.17
N ASN A 52 -4.67 5.17 -6.20
CA ASN A 52 -4.70 5.95 -7.43
C ASN A 52 -5.93 5.50 -8.24
N LEU A 53 -6.88 6.41 -8.42
CA LEU A 53 -8.22 6.08 -8.94
C LEU A 53 -8.15 5.53 -10.36
N GLU A 54 -7.27 6.07 -11.20
CA GLU A 54 -7.07 5.59 -12.56
C GLU A 54 -6.55 4.15 -12.55
N HIS A 55 -5.66 3.80 -11.63
CA HIS A 55 -5.17 2.43 -11.47
C HIS A 55 -6.24 1.49 -10.92
N GLU A 56 -7.05 1.95 -9.96
CA GLU A 56 -8.18 1.22 -9.40
C GLU A 56 -9.17 0.83 -10.50
N GLU A 57 -9.60 1.80 -11.30
CA GLU A 57 -10.56 1.61 -12.40
C GLU A 57 -10.02 0.69 -13.49
N MET A 58 -8.70 0.74 -13.75
CA MET A 58 -8.02 -0.17 -14.68
C MET A 58 -7.76 -1.58 -14.10
N GLY A 59 -8.29 -1.88 -12.91
CA GLY A 59 -8.31 -3.24 -12.35
C GLY A 59 -7.24 -3.54 -11.30
N MET A 60 -6.56 -2.54 -10.73
CA MET A 60 -5.69 -2.72 -9.56
C MET A 60 -6.47 -2.81 -8.24
N MET A 61 -7.54 -3.60 -8.24
CA MET A 61 -8.42 -3.86 -7.11
C MET A 61 -8.66 -5.35 -6.93
N ARG A 62 -8.73 -5.82 -5.68
CA ARG A 62 -8.97 -7.21 -5.33
C ARG A 62 -9.93 -7.36 -4.16
N ASN A 63 -10.70 -8.44 -4.22
CA ASN A 63 -11.54 -8.90 -3.12
C ASN A 63 -10.70 -9.63 -2.06
N PHE A 64 -11.04 -9.41 -0.80
CA PHE A 64 -10.47 -10.08 0.36
C PHE A 64 -11.60 -10.57 1.26
N ASN A 65 -11.68 -11.88 1.48
CA ASN A 65 -12.77 -12.47 2.26
C ASN A 65 -12.29 -12.77 3.68
N VAL A 66 -12.87 -12.10 4.67
CA VAL A 66 -12.65 -12.35 6.10
C VAL A 66 -13.71 -13.35 6.58
N VAL A 67 -13.25 -14.52 7.04
CA VAL A 67 -14.10 -15.67 7.42
C VAL A 67 -14.03 -16.00 8.90
#